data_AF-A0A1M5Y4Y0-F1
#
_entry.id   AF-A0A1M5Y4Y0-F1
#
_cell.length_a   1.000
_cell.length_b   1.000
_cell.length_c   1.000
_cell.angle_alpha   90.00
_cell.angle_beta   90.00
_cell.angle_gamma   90.00
#
_symmetry.space_group_name_H-M   'P 1'
#
loop_
_entity.id
_entity.type
_entity.pdbx_description
1 polymer ?
#
loop_
_entity_poly.entity_id
_entity_poly.type
_entity_poly.pdbx_seq_one_letter_code
_entity_poly.pdbx_strand_id
1 'polypeptide(L)' 'MFEYTFTNVIEVLTPFEVDFDQVKTEVTQTNEYTRNLFKYPNGLILDTYQYRDKVVIKSNRKLEEKDGAVSVVL' A
#
# COMPACT_ATOMS: atom_id res chain seq x y z
N MET A 1 9.76 -9.16 1.66
CA MET A 1 8.75 -8.08 1.50
C MET A 1 8.85 -7.22 2.74
N PHE A 2 8.93 -5.91 2.59
CA PHE A 2 8.97 -4.97 3.71
C PHE A 2 7.56 -4.85 4.32
N GLU A 3 7.46 -4.65 5.63
CA GLU A 3 6.19 -4.52 6.34
C GLU A 3 6.25 -3.29 7.24
N TYR A 4 5.19 -2.49 7.20
CA TYR A 4 5.05 -1.24 7.93
C TYR A 4 3.69 -1.22 8.61
N THR A 5 3.64 -0.78 9.87
CA THR A 5 2.40 -0.66 10.65
C THR A 5 2.20 0.79 11.07
N PHE A 6 0.99 1.28 10.87
CA PHE A 6 0.62 2.66 11.11
C PHE A 6 -0.68 2.73 11.89
N THR A 7 -0.78 3.67 12.83
CA THR A 7 -1.99 3.86 13.66
C THR A 7 -2.91 4.96 13.11
N ASN A 8 -2.46 5.71 12.10
CA ASN A 8 -3.19 6.83 11.50
C ASN A 8 -3.49 6.54 10.02
N VAL A 9 -4.39 7.34 9.43
CA VAL A 9 -4.58 7.37 7.97
C VAL A 9 -3.29 7.86 7.34
N ILE A 10 -2.77 7.11 6.37
CA ILE A 10 -1.54 7.44 5.65
C ILE A 10 -1.81 7.38 4.16
N GLU A 11 -1.38 8.42 3.47
CA GLU A 11 -1.35 8.47 2.02
C GLU A 11 -0.10 7.74 1.52
N VAL A 12 -0.27 6.84 0.55
CA VAL A 12 0.83 6.16 -0.12
C VAL A 12 1.08 6.85 -1.45
N LEU A 13 2.23 7.51 -1.59
CA LEU A 13 2.63 8.17 -2.82
C LEU A 13 3.40 7.20 -3.71
N THR A 14 2.93 7.05 -4.94
CA THR A 14 3.58 6.29 -6.01
C THR A 14 4.16 7.26 -7.04
N PRO A 15 5.45 7.65 -6.94
CA PRO A 15 6.03 8.76 -7.70
C PRO A 15 6.37 8.42 -9.17
N PHE A 16 5.67 7.46 -9.76
CA PHE A 16 5.88 7.00 -11.13
C PHE A 16 4.57 7.16 -11.92
N GLU A 17 4.68 7.47 -13.21
CA GLU A 17 3.52 7.58 -14.10
C GLU A 17 2.87 6.20 -14.24
N VAL A 18 1.67 6.05 -13.69
CA VAL A 18 0.86 4.84 -13.77
C VAL A 18 -0.47 5.19 -14.36
N ASP A 19 -0.82 4.50 -15.43
CA ASP A 19 -2.21 4.39 -15.83
C ASP A 19 -2.95 3.50 -14.81
N PHE A 20 -3.84 4.10 -14.03
CA PHE A 20 -4.56 3.41 -12.96
C PHE A 20 -5.39 2.22 -13.47
N ASP A 21 -5.81 2.24 -14.74
CA ASP A 21 -6.55 1.14 -15.36
C ASP A 21 -5.68 -0.13 -15.49
N GLN A 22 -4.36 0.02 -15.45
CA GLN A 22 -3.40 -1.10 -15.51
C GLN A 22 -3.04 -1.65 -14.13
N VAL A 23 -3.47 -1.00 -13.04
CA VAL A 23 -3.24 -1.48 -11.68
C VAL A 23 -4.25 -2.56 -11.34
N LYS A 24 -3.78 -3.80 -11.20
CA LYS A 24 -4.65 -4.90 -10.77
C LYS A 24 -4.89 -4.77 -9.27
N THR A 25 -6.16 -4.65 -8.90
CA THR A 25 -6.59 -4.54 -7.50
C THR A 25 -7.41 -5.75 -7.12
N GLU A 26 -6.99 -6.46 -6.07
CA GLU A 26 -7.76 -7.54 -5.45
C GLU A 26 -8.19 -7.08 -4.05
N VAL A 27 -9.50 -7.10 -3.79
CA VAL A 27 -10.07 -6.69 -2.49
C VAL A 27 -10.60 -7.92 -1.78
N THR A 28 -10.19 -8.12 -0.52
CA THR A 28 -10.73 -9.16 0.36
C THR A 28 -11.22 -8.50 1.64
N GLN A 29 -12.51 -8.64 1.95
CA GLN A 29 -13.10 -8.13 3.18
C GLN A 29 -13.34 -9.27 4.15
N THR A 30 -12.91 -9.09 5.38
CA THR A 30 -13.15 -10.00 6.50
C THR A 30 -13.79 -9.23 7.65
N ASN A 31 -14.20 -9.94 8.71
CA ASN A 31 -14.72 -9.29 9.91
C ASN A 31 -13.66 -8.46 10.67
N GLU A 32 -12.37 -8.71 10.41
CA GLU A 32 -11.26 -8.09 11.14
C GLU A 32 -10.59 -6.96 10.36
N TYR A 33 -10.50 -7.10 9.04
CA TYR A 33 -9.82 -6.15 8.17
C TYR A 33 -10.36 -6.17 6.74
N THR A 34 -10.10 -5.06 6.04
CA THR A 34 -10.15 -5.00 4.57
C THR A 34 -8.73 -5.10 4.02
N ARG A 35 -8.48 -6.07 3.16
CA ARG A 35 -7.20 -6.22 2.45
C ARG A 35 -7.36 -5.73 1.02
N ASN A 36 -6.44 -4.87 0.58
CA ASN A 36 -6.31 -4.49 -0.83
C ASN A 36 -4.90 -4.85 -1.32
N LEU A 37 -4.83 -5.71 -2.32
CA LEU A 37 -3.60 -6.09 -3.00
C LEU A 37 -3.54 -5.38 -4.35
N PHE A 38 -2.61 -4.43 -4.47
CA PHE A 38 -2.33 -3.67 -5.67
C PHE A 38 -1.09 -4.25 -6.36
N LYS A 39 -1.22 -4.60 -7.63
CA LYS A 39 -0.11 -5.03 -8.49
C LYS A 39 0.03 -4.03 -9.64
N TYR A 40 1.08 -3.24 -9.59
CA TYR A 40 1.39 -2.21 -10.57
C TYR A 40 2.14 -2.79 -11.79
N PRO A 41 1.98 -2.21 -12.99
CA PRO A 41 2.66 -2.67 -14.21
C PRO A 41 4.19 -2.65 -14.10
N ASN A 42 4.74 -1.71 -13.34
CA ASN A 42 6.17 -1.58 -13.11
C ASN A 42 6.73 -2.62 -12.12
N GLY A 43 5.92 -3.59 -11.69
CA GLY A 43 6.30 -4.64 -10.75
C GLY A 43 6.23 -4.26 -9.27
N LEU A 44 5.76 -3.05 -8.91
CA LEU A 44 5.44 -2.75 -7.51
C LEU A 44 4.23 -3.59 -7.06
N ILE A 45 4.32 -4.14 -5.85
CA ILE A 45 3.23 -4.83 -5.17
C ILE A 45 3.02 -4.15 -3.82
N LEU A 46 1.82 -3.64 -3.60
CA LEU A 46 1.38 -3.13 -2.30
C LEU A 46 0.24 -4.01 -1.77
N ASP A 47 0.44 -4.61 -0.60
CA ASP A 47 -0.57 -5.41 0.07
C ASP A 47 -0.93 -4.73 1.38
N THR A 48 -2.10 -4.09 1.37
CA THR A 48 -2.58 -3.24 2.46
C THR A 48 -3.63 -3.98 3.26
N TYR A 49 -3.56 -3.88 4.58
CA TYR A 49 -4.53 -4.44 5.52
C TYR A 49 -5.02 -3.32 6.41
N GLN A 50 -6.27 -2.94 6.24
CA GLN A 50 -6.92 -1.91 7.04
C GLN A 50 -7.75 -2.58 8.13
N TYR A 51 -7.21 -2.54 9.36
CA TYR A 51 -7.91 -2.92 10.58
C TYR A 51 -8.65 -1.69 11.14
N ARG A 52 -9.38 -1.90 12.24
CA ARG A 52 -10.11 -0.82 12.92
C ARG A 52 -9.18 0.23 13.55
N ASP A 53 -8.02 -0.18 14.04
CA ASP A 53 -7.09 0.61 14.85
C ASP A 53 -5.74 0.86 14.16
N LYS A 54 -5.47 0.18 13.05
CA LYS A 54 -4.19 0.27 12.34
C LYS A 54 -4.31 -0.07 10.86
N VAL A 55 -3.30 0.37 10.11
CA VAL A 55 -3.06 -0.03 8.73
C VAL A 55 -1.72 -0.74 8.68
N VAL A 56 -1.69 -1.93 8.08
CA VAL A 56 -0.45 -2.65 7.76
C VAL A 56 -0.23 -2.58 6.26
N ILE A 57 0.93 -2.11 5.84
CA ILE A 57 1.33 -2.06 4.43
C ILE A 57 2.51 -2.97 4.25
N LYS A 58 2.36 -3.98 3.39
CA LYS A 58 3.46 -4.82 2.93
C LYS A 58 3.82 -4.41 1.50
N SER A 59 5.10 -4.19 1.25
CA SER A 59 5.59 -3.75 -0.07
C SER A 59 6.79 -4.57 -0.51
N ASN A 60 6.87 -4.90 -1.80
CA ASN A 60 8.07 -5.51 -2.37
C ASN A 60 9.20 -4.49 -2.61
N ARG A 61 8.94 -3.20 -2.44
CA ARG A 61 9.93 -2.11 -2.44
C ARG A 61 9.94 -1.37 -1.11
N LYS A 62 11.06 -0.73 -0.78
CA LYS A 62 11.17 0.04 0.46
C LYS A 62 10.22 1.24 0.39
N LEU A 63 9.55 1.54 1.49
CA LEU A 63 8.80 2.77 1.68
C LEU A 63 9.62 3.72 2.57
N GLU A 64 9.51 5.01 2.29
CA GLU A 64 10.10 6.09 3.09
C GLU A 64 8.99 7.05 3.51
N GLU A 65 8.92 7.31 4.82
CA GLU A 65 7.95 8.26 5.39
C GLU A 65 8.51 9.67 5.31
N LYS A 66 7.73 10.60 4.75
CA LYS A 66 8.06 12.02 4.69
C LYS A 66 6.77 12.85 4.72
N ASP A 67 6.74 13.87 5.56
CA ASP A 67 5.63 14.83 5.65
C ASP A 67 4.24 14.19 5.89
N GLY A 68 4.20 13.07 6.63
CA GLY A 68 2.96 12.35 6.96
C GLY A 68 2.43 11.42 5.86
N ALA A 69 3.15 11.31 4.73
CA ALA A 69 2.89 10.35 3.67
C ALA A 69 4.03 9.33 3.58
N VAL A 70 3.74 8.15 3.02
CA VAL A 70 4.77 7.15 2.71
C VAL A 70 4.95 7.06 1.21
N SER A 71 6.19 7.20 0.76
CA SER A 71 6.55 7.14 -0.66
C SER A 71 7.30 5.86 -0.97
N VAL A 72 7.07 5.30 -2.15
CA VAL A 72 7.85 4.17 -2.66
C VAL A 72 9.24 4.66 -3.06
N VAL A 73 10.29 4.09 -2.46
CA VAL A 73 11.68 4.35 -2.84
C VAL A 73 11.98 3.60 -4.15
N LEU A 74 12.53 4.32 -5.12
CA LEU A 74 12.92 3.80 -6.43
C LEU A 74 14.24 3.02 -6.38
#